data_AF-A0A7Y6PJS0-F1
#
_entry.id   AF-A0A7Y6PJS0-F1
#
_cell.length_a   1.000
_cell.length_b   1.000
_cell.length_c   1.000
_cell.angle_alpha   90.00
_cell.angle_beta   90.00
_cell.angle_gamma   90.00
#
_symmetry.space_group_name_H-M   'P 1'
#
loop_
_entity.id
_entity.type
_entity.pdbx_description
1 polymer ?
#
loop_
_entity_poly.entity_id
_entity_poly.type
_entity_poly.pdbx_seq_one_letter_code
_entity_poly.pdbx_strand_id
1 'polypeptide(L)'
;MEVHVIGVSDGGGDSEVVLARPGHHILVLSAYEPTTWHVSTKNGAKLDRIYAVGHNRQKVVTSATTKITLESAADGGADATGYVYPDKATSGLLKLASIRVERHATSFHGCFKASKWEIGEDMAVTSDCATDVYTQYDAVTDCDGDNVCGEDDGSGGGSGGGSGGGSGSGSDDGGGLY
;
A
#
# COMPACT_ATOMS: atom_id res chain seq x y z
N MET A 1 -10.27 -7.95 10.04
CA MET A 1 -9.02 -8.25 9.32
C MET A 1 -8.49 -6.92 8.87
N GLU A 2 -7.34 -6.51 9.40
CA GLU A 2 -6.75 -5.21 9.13
C GLU A 2 -5.52 -5.37 8.24
N VAL A 3 -5.21 -4.33 7.47
CA VAL A 3 -4.04 -4.30 6.60
C VAL A 3 -3.16 -3.13 7.02
N HIS A 4 -1.94 -3.42 7.45
CA HIS A 4 -0.99 -2.40 7.83
C HIS A 4 0.15 -2.34 6.82
N VAL A 5 0.43 -1.14 6.32
CA VAL A 5 1.48 -0.89 5.34
C VAL A 5 2.62 -0.14 6.02
N ILE A 6 3.83 -0.67 5.93
CA ILE A 6 5.06 0.01 6.36
C ILE A 6 5.89 0.28 5.12
N GLY A 7 6.27 1.55 4.92
CA GLY A 7 7.12 2.00 3.81
C GLY A 7 8.39 2.66 4.29
N VAL A 8 9.54 2.21 3.80
CA VAL A 8 10.84 2.84 4.05
C VAL A 8 11.67 3.02 2.79
N SER A 9 12.57 4.00 2.79
CA SER A 9 13.65 4.01 1.78
C SER A 9 14.78 3.08 2.21
N ASP A 10 15.31 3.30 3.42
CA ASP A 10 16.38 2.52 4.03
C ASP A 10 15.90 1.80 5.30
N GLY A 11 15.75 0.49 5.20
CA GLY A 11 15.36 -0.38 6.32
C GLY A 11 16.51 -0.79 7.25
N GLY A 12 17.74 -0.31 7.01
CA GLY A 12 18.91 -0.63 7.82
C GLY A 12 19.51 -2.02 7.56
N GLY A 13 19.11 -2.70 6.48
CA GLY A 13 19.51 -4.07 6.15
C GLY A 13 18.75 -5.14 6.93
N ASP A 14 18.56 -4.94 8.23
CA ASP A 14 17.72 -5.74 9.13
C ASP A 14 16.70 -4.83 9.83
N SER A 15 15.41 -5.10 9.61
CA SER A 15 14.30 -4.32 10.16
C SER A 15 13.39 -5.20 11.01
N GLU A 16 13.05 -4.77 12.22
CA GLU A 16 12.16 -5.45 13.16
C GLU A 16 10.75 -4.86 13.10
N VAL A 17 9.75 -5.73 12.95
CA VAL A 17 8.33 -5.36 12.97
C VAL A 17 7.61 -6.19 14.01
N VAL A 18 7.05 -5.52 15.01
CA VAL A 18 6.23 -6.11 16.06
C VAL A 18 4.77 -5.70 15.86
N LEU A 19 3.89 -6.68 15.72
CA LEU A 19 2.45 -6.44 15.67
C LEU A 19 1.83 -6.86 17.01
N ALA A 20 1.41 -5.89 17.81
CA ALA A 20 0.79 -6.12 19.11
C ALA A 20 -0.74 -6.01 19.08
N ARG A 21 -1.35 -5.54 17.98
CA ARG A 21 -2.80 -5.39 17.89
C ARG A 21 -3.52 -6.74 17.89
N PRO A 22 -4.45 -7.02 18.83
CA PRO A 22 -5.18 -8.29 18.84
C PRO A 22 -6.00 -8.49 17.55
N GLY A 23 -6.10 -9.72 17.07
CA GLY A 23 -6.91 -10.06 15.89
C GLY A 23 -6.11 -10.59 14.70
N HIS A 24 -6.73 -10.57 13.52
CA HIS A 24 -6.17 -11.11 12.28
C HIS A 24 -5.73 -9.98 11.36
N HIS A 25 -4.51 -10.10 10.84
CA HIS A 25 -3.82 -9.01 10.15
C HIS A 25 -3.08 -9.47 8.90
N ILE A 26 -2.94 -8.52 7.98
CA ILE A 26 -2.05 -8.60 6.84
C ILE A 26 -1.01 -7.50 6.97
N LEU A 27 0.27 -7.85 6.84
CA LEU A 27 1.34 -6.87 6.76
C LEU A 27 1.81 -6.69 5.33
N VAL A 28 1.95 -5.43 4.93
CA VAL A 28 2.62 -5.03 3.70
C VAL A 28 3.88 -4.27 4.06
N LEU A 29 5.02 -4.75 3.58
CA LEU A 29 6.33 -4.21 3.92
C LEU A 29 7.01 -3.74 2.64
N SER A 30 7.41 -2.47 2.61
CA SER A 30 8.03 -1.86 1.43
C SER A 30 9.36 -1.21 1.78
N ALA A 31 10.40 -1.53 1.01
CA ALA A 31 11.70 -0.86 1.11
C ALA A 31 12.33 -0.60 -0.27
N TYR A 32 13.03 0.53 -0.42
CA TYR A 32 13.91 0.72 -1.57
C TYR A 32 15.17 -0.15 -1.45
N GLU A 33 15.89 -0.05 -0.33
CA GLU A 33 17.10 -0.83 -0.07
C GLU A 33 16.80 -2.32 0.24
N PRO A 34 17.75 -3.24 0.00
CA PRO A 34 17.61 -4.63 0.43
C PRO A 34 17.37 -4.71 1.94
N THR A 35 16.24 -5.29 2.35
CA THR A 35 15.86 -5.36 3.77
C THR A 35 15.41 -6.76 4.14
N THR A 36 15.91 -7.25 5.29
CA THR A 36 15.44 -8.45 5.97
C THR A 36 14.48 -8.05 7.07
N TRP A 37 13.21 -8.39 6.90
CA TRP A 37 12.13 -8.07 7.82
C TRP A 37 11.96 -9.19 8.85
N HIS A 38 12.27 -8.91 10.11
CA HIS A 38 12.04 -9.78 11.25
C HIS A 38 10.69 -9.47 11.87
N VAL A 39 9.70 -10.32 11.58
CA VAL A 39 8.31 -10.06 11.92
C VAL A 39 7.87 -10.95 13.07
N SER A 40 7.36 -10.34 14.14
CA SER A 40 6.81 -11.03 15.30
C SER A 40 5.44 -10.49 15.70
N THR A 41 4.67 -11.31 16.43
CA THR A 41 3.35 -10.94 16.95
C THR A 41 3.30 -11.03 18.47
N LYS A 42 2.49 -10.17 19.09
CA LYS A 42 2.23 -10.15 20.54
C LYS A 42 0.73 -9.98 20.80
N ASN A 43 0.32 -10.12 22.06
CA ASN A 43 -1.02 -9.78 22.57
C ASN A 43 -2.20 -10.35 21.74
N GLY A 44 -2.05 -11.59 21.25
CA GLY A 44 -3.10 -12.26 20.48
C GLY A 44 -3.21 -11.83 19.02
N ALA A 45 -2.26 -11.04 18.51
CA ALA A 45 -2.12 -10.74 17.08
C ALA A 45 -1.79 -12.00 16.27
N LYS A 46 -2.42 -12.14 15.11
CA LYS A 46 -2.21 -13.24 14.15
C LYS A 46 -1.95 -12.67 12.76
N LEU A 47 -0.94 -13.21 12.09
CA LEU A 47 -0.58 -12.84 10.72
C LEU A 47 -1.13 -13.86 9.73
N ASP A 48 -2.08 -13.42 8.92
CA ASP A 48 -2.66 -14.28 7.88
C ASP A 48 -1.85 -14.20 6.57
N ARG A 49 -1.24 -13.03 6.30
CA ARG A 49 -0.37 -12.83 5.13
C ARG A 49 0.69 -11.76 5.39
N ILE A 50 1.85 -11.93 4.78
CA ILE A 50 2.87 -10.89 4.59
C ILE A 50 3.11 -10.70 3.10
N TYR A 51 3.04 -9.47 2.62
CA TYR A 51 3.47 -9.08 1.29
C TYR A 51 4.65 -8.11 1.41
N ALA A 52 5.85 -8.54 1.00
CA ALA A 52 7.02 -7.68 0.97
C ALA A 52 7.37 -7.31 -0.48
N VAL A 53 7.51 -6.02 -0.75
CA VAL A 53 7.78 -5.47 -2.08
C VAL A 53 8.86 -4.41 -2.00
N GLY A 54 9.60 -4.18 -3.08
CA GLY A 54 10.61 -3.13 -3.09
C GLY A 54 11.31 -2.97 -4.43
N HIS A 55 12.20 -1.99 -4.51
CA HIS A 55 13.09 -1.88 -5.67
C HIS A 55 14.08 -3.05 -5.66
N ASN A 56 14.75 -3.25 -4.53
CA ASN A 56 15.65 -4.37 -4.28
C ASN A 56 14.95 -5.59 -3.66
N ARG A 57 15.66 -6.72 -3.62
CA ARG A 57 15.15 -7.98 -3.04
C ARG A 57 14.89 -7.84 -1.55
N GLN A 58 13.69 -8.23 -1.14
CA GLN A 58 13.25 -8.26 0.25
C GLN A 58 13.34 -9.68 0.82
N LYS A 59 13.53 -9.80 2.13
CA LYS A 59 13.46 -11.08 2.85
C LYS A 59 12.56 -10.94 4.05
N VAL A 60 11.87 -12.02 4.43
CA VAL A 60 11.02 -12.04 5.62
C VAL A 60 11.43 -13.23 6.48
N VAL A 61 11.67 -12.97 7.75
CA VAL A 61 11.95 -13.95 8.80
C VAL A 61 10.84 -13.83 9.84
N THR A 62 10.09 -14.91 10.07
CA THR A 62 9.02 -14.93 11.06
C THR A 62 8.80 -16.35 11.58
N SER A 63 8.40 -16.47 12.84
CA SER A 63 7.95 -17.74 13.42
C SER A 63 6.47 -18.03 13.14
N ALA A 64 5.72 -17.07 12.59
CA ALA A 64 4.31 -17.25 12.28
C ALA A 64 4.12 -18.19 11.06
N THR A 65 3.17 -19.11 11.14
CA THR A 65 2.72 -19.87 9.97
C THR A 65 1.81 -18.98 9.13
N THR A 66 2.40 -18.20 8.23
CA THR A 66 1.71 -17.20 7.41
C THR A 66 2.10 -17.32 5.95
N LYS A 67 1.23 -16.88 5.04
CA LYS A 67 1.57 -16.83 3.61
C LYS A 67 2.47 -15.62 3.34
N ILE A 68 3.68 -15.86 2.84
CA ILE A 68 4.62 -14.80 2.47
C ILE A 68 4.64 -14.67 0.94
N THR A 69 4.54 -13.44 0.43
CA THR A 69 4.75 -13.11 -0.98
C THR A 69 5.85 -12.06 -1.07
N LEU A 70 6.85 -12.31 -1.90
CA LEU A 70 7.99 -11.44 -2.10
C LEU A 70 8.01 -10.98 -3.55
N GLU A 71 8.16 -9.67 -3.78
CA GLU A 71 8.35 -9.10 -5.10
C GLU A 71 9.46 -8.06 -5.05
N SER A 72 10.17 -7.90 -6.17
CA SER A 72 11.10 -6.78 -6.32
C SER A 72 11.27 -6.38 -7.77
N ALA A 73 11.53 -5.10 -8.01
CA ALA A 73 11.88 -4.59 -9.35
C ALA A 73 13.16 -5.28 -9.88
N ALA A 74 14.13 -5.56 -9.01
CA ALA A 74 15.37 -6.27 -9.32
C ALA A 74 15.16 -7.70 -9.85
N ASP A 75 13.98 -8.30 -9.61
CA ASP A 75 13.57 -9.61 -10.14
C ASP A 75 12.53 -9.50 -11.28
N GLY A 76 12.30 -8.30 -11.81
CA GLY A 76 11.27 -8.03 -12.82
C GLY A 76 9.84 -7.99 -12.28
N GLY A 77 9.69 -7.91 -10.95
CA GLY A 77 8.42 -7.72 -10.26
C GLY A 77 8.01 -6.25 -10.15
N ALA A 78 7.09 -5.96 -9.23
CA ALA A 78 6.63 -4.61 -8.98
C ALA A 78 7.71 -3.73 -8.29
N ASP A 79 7.76 -2.45 -8.67
CA ASP A 79 8.53 -1.42 -7.99
C ASP A 79 7.58 -0.54 -7.16
N ALA A 80 7.55 -0.75 -5.85
CA ALA A 80 6.76 0.04 -4.92
C ALA A 80 7.57 0.28 -3.65
N THR A 81 7.94 1.55 -3.44
CA THR A 81 8.91 2.01 -2.43
C THR A 81 8.46 3.30 -1.73
N GLY A 82 7.17 3.60 -1.76
CA GLY A 82 6.61 4.81 -1.14
C GLY A 82 6.75 4.81 0.38
N TYR A 83 7.21 5.92 0.93
CA TYR A 83 7.39 6.13 2.38
C TYR A 83 6.94 7.52 2.86
N VAL A 84 6.52 8.42 1.96
CA VAL A 84 5.98 9.74 2.29
C VAL A 84 4.48 9.77 2.02
N TYR A 85 3.68 10.33 2.93
CA TYR A 85 2.24 10.46 2.70
C TYR A 85 1.76 11.90 2.93
N PRO A 86 0.94 12.46 2.03
CA PRO A 86 0.57 11.93 0.72
C PRO A 86 1.69 12.12 -0.31
N ASP A 87 2.02 11.06 -1.07
CA ASP A 87 2.89 11.14 -2.25
C ASP A 87 2.44 10.13 -3.32
N LYS A 88 2.83 10.36 -4.59
CA LYS A 88 2.44 9.51 -5.72
C LYS A 88 2.98 8.06 -5.64
N ALA A 89 4.22 7.88 -5.21
CA ALA A 89 4.82 6.57 -4.98
C ALA A 89 4.10 5.80 -3.86
N THR A 90 3.72 6.47 -2.77
CA THR A 90 2.95 5.89 -1.67
C THR A 90 1.53 5.54 -2.11
N SER A 91 0.85 6.41 -2.87
CA SER A 91 -0.44 6.07 -3.50
C SER A 91 -0.32 4.83 -4.39
N GLY A 92 0.77 4.73 -5.16
CA GLY A 92 1.10 3.55 -5.96
C GLY A 92 1.29 2.28 -5.11
N LEU A 93 2.02 2.37 -4.00
CA LEU A 93 2.22 1.29 -3.04
C LEU A 93 0.89 0.83 -2.43
N LEU A 94 0.05 1.76 -1.96
CA LEU A 94 -1.25 1.45 -1.35
C LEU A 94 -2.20 0.77 -2.34
N LYS A 95 -2.21 1.21 -3.60
CA LYS A 95 -2.98 0.58 -4.68
C LYS A 95 -2.45 -0.81 -5.02
N LEU A 96 -1.13 -0.98 -5.11
CA LEU A 96 -0.53 -2.29 -5.36
C LEU A 96 -0.85 -3.26 -4.22
N ALA A 97 -0.68 -2.82 -2.98
CA ALA A 97 -1.02 -3.56 -1.78
C ALA A 97 -2.47 -4.06 -1.86
N SER A 98 -3.42 -3.18 -2.18
CA SER A 98 -4.83 -3.55 -2.21
C SER A 98 -5.17 -4.60 -3.27
N ILE A 99 -4.52 -4.54 -4.43
CA ILE A 99 -4.64 -5.56 -5.47
C ILE A 99 -4.05 -6.90 -5.00
N ARG A 100 -2.87 -6.89 -4.37
CA ARG A 100 -2.17 -8.14 -3.99
C ARG A 100 -2.73 -8.83 -2.76
N VAL A 101 -3.31 -8.06 -1.85
CA VAL A 101 -3.91 -8.58 -0.61
C VAL A 101 -5.43 -8.60 -0.63
N GLU A 102 -6.04 -8.12 -1.72
CA GLU A 102 -7.50 -8.08 -1.97
C GLU A 102 -8.26 -7.30 -0.87
N ARG A 103 -7.61 -6.28 -0.31
CA ARG A 103 -8.04 -5.50 0.87
C ARG A 103 -7.41 -4.11 0.85
N HIS A 104 -8.14 -3.06 1.18
CA HIS A 104 -7.55 -1.73 1.36
C HIS A 104 -6.69 -1.66 2.63
N ALA A 105 -5.68 -0.78 2.61
CA ALA A 105 -4.89 -0.47 3.79
C ALA A 105 -5.78 0.15 4.88
N THR A 106 -5.69 -0.39 6.10
CA THR A 106 -6.28 0.20 7.32
C THR A 106 -5.35 1.26 7.90
N SER A 107 -4.03 1.04 7.79
CA SER A 107 -3.05 2.06 8.16
C SER A 107 -1.83 2.03 7.26
N PHE A 108 -1.17 3.18 7.18
CA PHE A 108 0.13 3.40 6.55
C PHE A 108 1.07 4.09 7.53
N HIS A 109 2.31 3.61 7.57
CA HIS A 109 3.39 4.14 8.38
C HIS A 109 4.66 4.24 7.54
N GLY A 110 5.17 5.44 7.37
CA GLY A 110 6.25 5.75 6.46
C GLY A 110 7.40 6.49 7.14
N CYS A 111 8.63 6.15 6.80
CA CYS A 111 9.80 6.94 7.17
C CYS A 111 10.92 6.76 6.15
N PHE A 112 11.73 7.79 5.90
CA PHE A 112 12.89 7.63 5.01
C PHE A 112 13.84 6.53 5.51
N LYS A 113 14.16 6.54 6.81
CA LYS A 113 15.08 5.59 7.45
C LYS A 113 14.58 5.16 8.83
N ALA A 114 14.26 3.88 8.96
CA ALA A 114 13.84 3.25 10.20
C ALA A 114 14.05 1.73 10.10
N SER A 115 14.47 1.11 11.21
CA SER A 115 14.73 -0.32 11.34
C SER A 115 13.89 -0.99 12.41
N LYS A 116 13.05 -0.25 13.14
CA LYS A 116 12.19 -0.79 14.19
C LYS A 116 10.80 -0.20 14.09
N TRP A 117 9.81 -1.06 14.16
CA TRP A 117 8.39 -0.71 14.07
C TRP A 117 7.60 -1.55 15.07
N GLU A 118 6.74 -0.90 15.83
CA GLU A 118 5.73 -1.57 16.63
C GLU A 118 4.36 -0.95 16.37
N ILE A 119 3.41 -1.78 15.92
CA ILE A 119 2.00 -1.43 15.78
C ILE A 119 1.30 -1.86 17.07
N GLY A 120 0.96 -0.86 17.88
CA GLY A 120 0.33 -1.02 19.19
C GLY A 120 -1.12 -1.46 19.11
N GLU A 121 -1.70 -1.78 20.27
CA GLU A 121 -3.09 -2.23 20.39
C GLU A 121 -4.12 -1.19 19.92
N ASP A 122 -3.77 0.09 20.01
CA ASP A 122 -4.58 1.26 19.66
C ASP A 122 -4.31 1.79 18.25
N MET A 123 -3.60 1.02 17.41
CA MET A 123 -3.07 1.45 16.09
C MET A 123 -2.03 2.59 16.15
N ALA A 124 -1.59 3.01 17.35
CA ALA A 124 -0.43 3.88 17.45
C ALA A 124 0.81 3.11 16.98
N VAL A 125 1.68 3.80 16.26
CA VAL A 125 2.95 3.22 15.80
C VAL A 125 4.12 3.94 16.44
N THR A 126 4.99 3.15 17.06
CA THR A 126 6.31 3.61 17.48
C THR A 126 7.35 3.10 16.50
N SER A 127 8.27 3.97 16.10
CA SER A 127 9.40 3.60 15.27
C SER A 127 10.69 4.25 15.75
N ASP A 128 11.81 3.75 15.26
CA ASP A 128 13.12 4.40 15.40
C ASP A 128 13.42 5.38 14.26
N CYS A 129 12.38 5.89 13.57
CA CYS A 129 12.53 6.92 12.56
C CYS A 129 13.37 8.08 13.14
N ALA A 130 14.47 8.41 12.47
CA ALA A 130 15.37 9.47 12.88
C ALA A 130 14.72 10.83 12.66
N THR A 131 13.79 11.19 13.55
CA THR A 131 12.90 12.35 13.42
C THR A 131 13.59 13.70 13.59
N ASP A 132 14.87 13.68 13.97
CA ASP A 132 15.76 14.84 13.95
C ASP A 132 16.17 15.23 12.52
N VAL A 133 16.09 14.30 11.56
CA VAL A 133 16.46 14.50 10.15
C VAL A 133 15.31 14.22 9.18
N TYR A 134 14.42 13.28 9.53
CA TYR A 134 13.34 12.80 8.67
C TYR A 134 11.97 12.99 9.32
N THR A 135 10.92 12.84 8.53
CA THR A 135 9.54 12.89 9.03
C THR A 135 8.97 11.48 9.05
N GLN A 136 8.36 11.09 10.18
CA GLN A 136 7.47 9.94 10.22
C GLN A 136 6.10 10.35 9.70
N TYR A 137 5.56 9.57 8.77
CA TYR A 137 4.24 9.75 8.20
C TYR A 137 3.32 8.65 8.67
N ASP A 138 2.21 9.03 9.29
CA ASP A 138 1.19 8.09 9.74
C ASP A 138 -0.15 8.47 9.10
N ALA A 139 -0.82 7.49 8.49
CA ALA A 139 -2.18 7.62 8.01
C ALA A 139 -2.96 6.41 8.50
N VAL A 140 -3.79 6.62 9.51
CA VAL A 140 -4.76 5.64 9.99
C VAL A 140 -6.11 6.04 9.41
N THR A 141 -6.71 5.16 8.62
CA THR A 141 -8.03 5.41 8.06
C THR A 141 -9.06 4.57 8.79
N ASP A 142 -10.04 5.24 9.40
CA ASP A 142 -11.32 4.63 9.75
C ASP A 142 -12.04 4.33 8.43
N CYS A 143 -11.73 3.17 7.82
CA CYS A 143 -12.37 2.73 6.58
C CYS A 143 -13.79 2.19 6.80
N ASP A 144 -14.64 2.94 7.50
CA ASP A 144 -16.06 2.62 7.67
C ASP A 144 -16.99 3.50 6.78
N GLY A 145 -16.45 4.38 5.92
CA GLY A 145 -17.26 5.06 4.92
C GLY A 145 -16.53 6.17 4.15
N ASP A 146 -16.44 6.00 2.84
CA ASP A 146 -16.32 7.04 1.81
C ASP A 146 -14.98 7.76 1.55
N ASN A 147 -13.93 7.61 2.36
CA ASN A 147 -12.61 8.18 2.02
C ASN A 147 -11.62 7.09 1.56
N VAL A 148 -11.50 6.94 0.24
CA VAL A 148 -10.57 6.00 -0.41
C VAL A 148 -9.14 6.51 -0.31
N CYS A 149 -8.25 5.73 0.32
CA CYS A 149 -6.81 5.95 0.23
C CYS A 149 -6.35 5.82 -1.23
N GLY A 150 -5.90 6.92 -1.85
CA GLY A 150 -5.23 6.90 -3.16
C GLY A 150 -6.12 7.25 -4.36
N GLU A 151 -7.31 7.82 -4.15
CA GLU A 151 -7.95 8.61 -5.21
C GLU A 151 -7.35 10.01 -5.19
N ASP A 152 -6.22 10.18 -5.88
CA ASP A 152 -5.95 11.45 -6.54
C ASP A 152 -7.09 11.63 -7.55
N ASP A 153 -8.15 12.33 -7.15
CA ASP A 153 -9.10 12.95 -8.04
C ASP A 153 -8.37 14.06 -8.83
N GLY A 154 -7.55 13.60 -9.78
CA GLY A 154 -7.06 14.39 -10.89
C GLY A 154 -8.24 14.91 -11.69
N SER A 155 -8.89 15.96 -11.17
CA SER A 155 -9.80 16.82 -11.89
C SER A 155 -9.00 17.49 -12.99
N GLY A 156 -8.96 16.81 -14.14
CA GLY A 156 -8.48 17.36 -15.38
C GLY A 156 -9.16 18.70 -15.65
N GLY A 157 -8.36 19.74 -15.81
CA GLY A 157 -8.83 21.05 -16.26
C GLY A 157 -9.46 20.93 -17.64
N GLY A 158 -10.79 20.84 -17.68
CA GLY A 158 -11.60 21.00 -18.87
C GLY A 158 -11.76 22.49 -19.20
N SER A 159 -10.79 23.06 -19.89
CA SER A 159 -10.96 24.36 -20.55
C SER A 159 -11.90 24.20 -21.75
N GLY A 160 -12.99 24.96 -21.73
CA GLY A 160 -14.05 24.90 -22.73
C GLY A 160 -13.68 25.34 -24.14
N GLY A 161 -14.56 25.00 -25.07
CA GLY A 161 -14.55 25.49 -26.45
C GLY A 161 -15.59 24.73 -27.28
N GLY A 162 -16.83 25.22 -27.32
CA GLY A 162 -17.94 24.61 -28.05
C GLY A 162 -17.90 24.84 -29.57
N SER A 163 -18.80 24.15 -30.26
CA SER A 163 -19.75 24.65 -31.29
C SER A 163 -19.97 23.66 -32.45
N GLY A 164 -21.25 23.45 -32.78
CA GLY A 164 -21.76 22.93 -34.07
C GLY A 164 -21.92 21.40 -34.10
N GLY A 165 -23.09 20.79 -34.26
CA GLY A 165 -24.28 21.18 -35.01
C GLY A 165 -24.35 20.33 -36.28
N GLY A 166 -25.38 19.49 -36.44
CA GLY A 166 -25.57 18.74 -37.69
C GLY A 166 -26.52 17.55 -37.59
N SER A 167 -27.77 17.79 -37.96
CA SER A 167 -28.92 16.88 -38.07
C SER A 167 -28.82 15.86 -39.22
N GLY A 168 -29.63 14.80 -39.14
CA GLY A 168 -30.21 14.08 -40.30
C GLY A 168 -30.15 12.55 -40.14
N SER A 169 -31.22 11.78 -39.90
CA SER A 169 -32.52 11.55 -40.59
C SER A 169 -32.50 10.41 -41.63
N GLY A 170 -33.38 9.42 -41.41
CA GLY A 170 -33.92 8.47 -42.40
C GLY A 170 -33.08 7.21 -42.64
N SER A 171 -33.61 6.04 -42.98
CA SER A 171 -34.98 5.53 -43.14
C SER A 171 -34.88 4.00 -43.35
N ASP A 172 -35.88 3.31 -42.81
CA ASP A 172 -36.61 2.10 -43.25
C ASP A 172 -36.13 1.14 -44.38
N ASP A 173 -36.73 -0.07 -44.26
CA ASP A 173 -37.01 -1.12 -45.25
C ASP A 173 -35.87 -2.08 -45.63
N GLY A 174 -36.02 -3.40 -45.73
CA GLY A 174 -37.19 -4.28 -45.70
C GLY A 174 -36.85 -5.60 -46.43
N GLY A 175 -37.52 -6.71 -46.06
CA GLY A 175 -37.60 -7.98 -46.82
C GLY A 175 -36.34 -8.87 -46.82
N GLY A 176 -36.39 -10.19 -46.73
CA GLY A 176 -37.49 -11.15 -46.85
C GLY A 176 -37.01 -12.33 -47.71
N LEU A 177 -37.13 -13.57 -47.17
CA LEU A 177 -37.11 -14.89 -47.85
C LEU A 177 -35.79 -15.22 -48.60
N TYR A 178 -35.18 -16.40 -48.49
CA TYR A 178 -35.69 -17.78 -48.63
C TYR A 178 -34.86 -18.74 -47.77
#